data_AF-A0A6I1X043-F1
#
_entry.id   AF-A0A6I1X043-F1
#
_cell.length_a   1.000
_cell.length_b   1.000
_cell.length_c   1.000
_cell.angle_alpha   90.00
_cell.angle_beta   90.00
_cell.angle_gamma   90.00
#
_symmetry.space_group_name_H-M   'P 1'
#
loop_
_entity.id
_entity.type
_entity.pdbx_description
1 polymer ?
#
loop_
_entity_poly.entity_id
_entity_poly.type
_entity_poly.pdbx_seq_one_letter_code
_entity_poly.pdbx_strand_id
1 'polypeptide(L)' 'MCQQALLVFESRETVAIWMPVPNAACGHSAPVLLCVTEIGAQQVSRVLNALEWGGVV' A
#
# COMPACT_ATOMS: atom_id res chain seq x y z
N MET A 1 -9.15 3.25 6.61
CA MET A 1 -8.90 2.19 5.62
C MET A 1 -8.45 2.86 4.32
N CYS A 2 -7.28 2.50 3.80
CA CYS A 2 -6.69 3.14 2.62
C CYS A 2 -7.45 2.73 1.33
N GLN A 3 -8.40 3.56 0.89
CA GLN A 3 -9.29 3.30 -0.25
C GLN A 3 -8.54 3.12 -1.58
N GLN A 4 -7.36 3.71 -1.72
CA GLN A 4 -6.50 3.57 -2.90
C GLN A 4 -6.02 2.13 -3.13
N ALA A 5 -5.77 1.35 -2.07
CA ALA A 5 -5.37 -0.05 -2.23
C ALA A 5 -6.46 -0.87 -2.94
N LEU A 6 -7.73 -0.55 -2.68
CA LEU A 6 -8.87 -1.21 -3.35
C LEU A 6 -8.99 -0.84 -4.82
N LEU A 7 -8.52 0.35 -5.21
CA LEU A 7 -8.49 0.76 -6.61
C LEU A 7 -7.37 0.03 -7.36
N VAL A 8 -6.18 -0.08 -6.76
CA VAL A 8 -5.03 -0.74 -7.41
C VAL A 8 -5.18 -2.25 -7.49
N PHE A 9 -5.66 -2.89 -6.41
CA PHE A 9 -5.78 -4.35 -6.37
C PHE A 9 -7.13 -4.86 -6.90
N GLU A 10 -8.12 -3.96 -7.06
CA GLU A 10 -9.51 -4.26 -7.48
C GLU A 10 -10.23 -5.35 -6.66
N SER A 11 -9.61 -5.82 -5.58
CA SER A 11 -10.03 -6.97 -4.78
C SER A 11 -9.85 -6.69 -3.30
N ARG A 12 -10.95 -6.77 -2.55
CA ARG A 12 -10.95 -6.62 -1.09
C ARG A 12 -10.15 -7.73 -0.41
N GLU A 13 -10.17 -8.95 -0.94
CA GLU A 13 -9.39 -10.06 -0.40
C GLU A 13 -7.90 -9.81 -0.56
N THR A 14 -7.46 -9.39 -1.75
CA THR A 14 -6.06 -9.09 -2.01
C THR A 14 -5.57 -7.94 -1.13
N VAL A 15 -6.38 -6.90 -0.93
CA VAL A 15 -6.07 -5.81 0.00
C VAL A 15 -5.96 -6.32 1.45
N ALA A 16 -6.88 -7.18 1.89
CA ALA A 16 -6.85 -7.73 3.24
C ALA A 16 -5.63 -8.65 3.48
N ILE A 17 -5.14 -9.31 2.43
CA ILE A 17 -3.93 -10.14 2.48
C ILE A 17 -2.67 -9.27 2.44
N TRP A 18 -2.62 -8.25 1.58
CA TRP A 18 -1.41 -7.45 1.36
C TRP A 18 -1.17 -6.38 2.42
N MET A 19 -2.22 -5.68 2.88
CA MET A 19 -2.12 -4.58 3.85
C MET A 19 -1.44 -4.94 5.20
N PRO A 20 -1.63 -6.14 5.79
CA PRO A 20 -0.94 -6.52 7.02
C PRO A 20 0.47 -7.09 6.79
N VAL A 21 0.86 -7.39 5.55
CA VAL A 21 2.16 -8.00 5.24
C VAL A 21 3.25 -6.93 5.22
N PRO A 22 4.37 -7.13 5.95
CA PRO A 22 5.53 -6.24 5.87
C PRO A 22 6.02 -6.08 4.43
N ASN A 23 6.18 -4.84 3.98
CA ASN A 23 6.64 -4.55 2.62
C ASN A 23 7.97 -3.78 2.66
N ALA A 24 8.99 -4.28 1.94
CA ALA A 24 10.30 -3.64 1.86
C ALA A 24 10.23 -2.21 1.31
N ALA A 25 9.34 -1.94 0.36
CA ALA A 25 9.11 -0.58 -0.19
C ALA A 25 8.47 0.37 0.84
N CYS A 26 7.83 -0.18 1.88
CA CYS A 26 7.32 0.54 3.04
C CYS A 26 8.33 0.52 4.21
N GLY A 27 9.62 0.35 3.94
CA GLY A 27 10.65 0.27 4.98
C GLY A 27 10.51 -0.96 5.88
N HIS A 28 10.08 -2.09 5.32
CA HIS A 28 9.79 -3.35 6.03
C HIS A 28 8.66 -3.23 7.07
N SER A 29 7.84 -2.18 7.01
CA SER A 29 6.65 -2.03 7.84
C SER A 29 5.39 -2.50 7.10
N ALA A 30 4.38 -2.92 7.86
CA ALA A 30 3.09 -3.27 7.28
C ALA A 30 2.35 -2.00 6.80
N PRO A 31 1.84 -1.96 5.56
CA PRO A 31 1.11 -0.81 5.02
C PRO A 31 -0.06 -0.34 5.91
N VAL A 32 -0.77 -1.27 6.55
CA VAL A 32 -1.87 -0.96 7.47
C VAL A 32 -1.44 -0.12 8.67
N LEU A 33 -0.21 -0.30 9.16
CA LEU A 33 0.33 0.44 10.29
C LEU A 33 0.75 1.87 9.88
N LEU A 34 1.16 2.06 8.63
CA LEU A 34 1.55 3.37 8.10
C LEU A 34 0.32 4.25 7.81
N CYS A 35 -0.79 3.66 7.36
CA CYS A 35 -2.04 4.35 7.09
C CYS A 35 -2.70 5.01 8.33
N VAL A 36 -2.12 4.89 9.53
CA VAL A 36 -2.58 5.57 10.76
C VAL A 36 -2.26 7.07 10.73
N THR A 37 -1.22 7.46 9.99
CA THR A 37 -0.83 8.87 9.81
C THR A 37 -1.01 9.28 8.35
N GLU A 38 -1.25 10.56 8.10
CA GLU A 38 -1.34 11.08 6.74
C GLU A 38 -0.04 10.86 5.96
N ILE A 39 1.11 11.06 6.61
CA ILE A 39 2.43 10.84 6.02
C ILE A 39 2.62 9.38 5.61
N GLY A 40 2.29 8.43 6.49
CA GLY A 40 2.40 7.01 6.17
C GLY A 40 1.39 6.55 5.11
N ALA A 41 0.18 7.13 5.08
CA ALA A 41 -0.77 6.90 4.00
C ALA A 41 -0.24 7.37 2.63
N GLN A 42 0.44 8.53 2.58
CA GLN A 42 1.11 9.00 1.36
C GLN A 42 2.26 8.08 0.93
N GLN A 43 3.02 7.52 1.88
CA GLN A 43 4.07 6.55 1.57
C GLN A 43 3.48 5.29 0.93
N VAL A 44 2.42 4.73 1.53
CA VAL A 44 1.73 3.55 0.98
C VAL A 44 1.13 3.88 -0.40
N SER A 45 0.58 5.08 -0.59
CA SER A 45 0.06 5.56 -1.88
C SER A 45 1.12 5.54 -2.99
N ARG A 46 2.36 5.97 -2.69
CA ARG A 46 3.47 5.92 -3.65
C ARG A 46 3.83 4.49 -4.05
N VAL A 47 3.87 3.58 -3.07
CA VAL A 47 4.15 2.15 -3.32
C VAL A 47 3.04 1.53 -4.17
N LEU A 48 1.77 1.83 -3.88
CA LEU A 48 0.63 1.36 -4.67
C LEU A 48 0.67 1.88 -6.12
N ASN A 49 1.00 3.15 -6.33
CA ASN A 49 1.16 3.70 -7.68
C ASN A 49 2.33 3.04 -8.43
N ALA A 50 3.44 2.73 -7.75
CA ALA A 50 4.55 2.01 -8.36
C ALA A 50 4.18 0.57 -8.73
N LEU A 51 3.27 -0.07 -8.00
CA LEU A 51 2.76 -1.41 -8.33
C LEU A 51 1.80 -1.36 -9.53
N GLU A 52 0.94 -0.35 -9.60
CA GLU A 52 -0.05 -0.19 -10.68
C GLU A 52 0.60 0.13 -12.03
N TRP A 53 1.54 1.08 -12.05
CA TRP A 53 2.11 1.61 -13.29
C TRP A 53 3.45 0.97 -13.66
N GLY A 54 3.96 0.05 -12.84
CA GLY A 54 5.29 -0.53 -12.98
C GLY A 54 6.35 0.53 -12.72
N GLY A 55 6.83 0.61 -11.48
CA GLY A 55 7.77 1.65 -11.04
C GLY A 55 8.90 1.89 -12.04
N VAL A 56 9.01 3.13 -12.52
CA VAL A 56 10.20 3.59 -13.26
C VAL A 56 11.38 3.42 -12.31
N VAL A 57 12.28 2.50 -12.70
CA VAL A 57 13.59 2.29 -12.08
C VAL A 57 14.52 3.46 -12.38
#